data_AF-A0A7S2NYD3-F1
#
_entry.id   AF-A0A7S2NYD3-F1
#
_cell.length_a   1.000
_cell.length_b   1.000
_cell.length_c   1.000
_cell.angle_alpha   90.00
_cell.angle_beta   90.00
_cell.angle_gamma   90.00
#
_symmetry.space_group_name_H-M   'P 1'
#
loop_
_entity.id
_entity.type
_entity.pdbx_description
1 polymer ?
#
loop_
_entity_poly.entity_id
_entity_poly.type
_entity_poly.pdbx_seq_one_letter_code
_entity_poly.pdbx_strand_id
1 'polypeptide(L)'
;SITKAAALQLVREDGLALGRLTDKLRGDHEVVLTAIQQNGAALRYVHQGLSGKKDFLMEAARRNPVCIESIKNRDLRREIQRALNAPGGGASPGTPEKPAKGDKREPG
;
A
#
# COMPACT_ATOMS: atom_id res chain seq x y z
N SER A 1 6.54 5.09 21.73
CA SER A 1 6.53 4.77 20.28
C SER A 1 5.93 3.40 20.06
N ILE A 2 5.00 3.23 19.12
CA ILE A 2 4.48 1.89 18.81
C ILE A 2 5.57 1.04 18.14
N THR A 3 5.49 -0.28 18.28
CA THR A 3 6.43 -1.21 17.63
C THR A 3 6.08 -1.41 16.15
N LYS A 4 7.04 -1.91 15.36
CA LYS A 4 6.78 -2.30 13.97
C LYS A 4 5.69 -3.38 13.86
N ALA A 5 5.66 -4.34 14.78
CA ALA A 5 4.64 -5.39 14.80
C ALA A 5 3.23 -4.82 15.05
N ALA A 6 3.08 -3.92 16.02
CA ALA A 6 1.83 -3.22 16.27
C ALA A 6 1.42 -2.33 15.08
N ALA A 7 2.39 -1.65 14.45
CA ALA A 7 2.15 -0.87 13.23
C ALA A 7 1.60 -1.75 12.10
N LEU A 8 2.18 -2.93 11.88
CA LEU A 8 1.72 -3.89 10.87
C LEU A 8 0.30 -4.39 11.16
N GLN A 9 -0.08 -4.60 12.42
CA GLN A 9 -1.46 -4.95 12.77
C GLN A 9 -2.43 -3.82 12.41
N LEU A 10 -2.11 -2.59 12.81
CA LEU A 10 -2.95 -1.41 12.53
C LEU A 10 -3.19 -1.23 11.02
N VAL A 11 -2.14 -1.31 10.19
CA VAL A 11 -2.27 -1.09 8.74
C VAL A 11 -2.90 -2.26 7.99
N ARG A 12 -2.94 -3.47 8.58
CA ARG A 12 -3.69 -4.61 8.03
C ARG A 12 -5.19 -4.46 8.25
N GLU A 13 -5.59 -3.84 9.35
CA GLU A 13 -7.00 -3.54 9.64
C GLU A 13 -7.48 -2.33 8.84
N ASP A 14 -6.70 -1.23 8.83
CA ASP A 14 -6.96 -0.02 8.07
C ASP A 14 -5.66 0.58 7.51
N GLY A 15 -5.46 0.48 6.20
CA GLY A 15 -4.28 1.01 5.51
C GLY A 15 -4.12 2.52 5.66
N LEU A 16 -5.21 3.26 5.91
CA LEU A 16 -5.14 4.70 6.18
C LEU A 16 -4.56 5.01 7.57
N ALA A 17 -4.50 4.03 8.48
CA ALA A 17 -3.84 4.16 9.78
C ALA A 17 -2.35 4.51 9.64
N LEU A 18 -1.74 4.28 8.46
CA LEU A 18 -0.39 4.75 8.12
C LEU A 18 -0.20 6.24 8.41
N GLY A 19 -1.23 7.07 8.19
CA GLY A 19 -1.20 8.50 8.44
C GLY A 19 -1.06 8.88 9.93
N ARG A 20 -1.33 7.95 10.84
CA ARG A 20 -1.20 8.12 12.30
C ARG A 20 0.15 7.66 12.83
N LEU A 21 0.97 7.04 11.99
CA LEU A 21 2.27 6.49 12.39
C LEU A 21 3.38 7.55 12.35
N THR A 22 4.46 7.29 13.07
CA THR A 22 5.65 8.15 13.06
C THR A 22 6.36 8.12 11.71
N ASP A 23 7.12 9.17 11.39
CA ASP A 23 7.87 9.25 10.12
C ASP A 23 8.78 8.05 9.88
N LYS A 24 9.40 7.51 10.94
CA LYS A 24 10.20 6.29 10.86
C LYS A 24 9.41 5.11 10.31
N LEU A 25 8.15 4.94 10.72
CA LEU A 25 7.27 3.87 10.25
C LEU A 25 6.62 4.19 8.91
N ARG A 26 6.34 5.46 8.61
CA ARG A 26 5.89 5.92 7.28
C ARG A 26 6.99 5.82 6.23
N GLY A 27 8.24 5.64 6.65
CA GLY A 27 9.40 5.30 5.82
C GLY A 27 9.81 3.82 5.91
N ASP A 28 9.15 2.98 6.71
CA ASP A 28 9.45 1.55 6.76
C ASP A 28 8.78 0.86 5.57
N HIS A 29 9.60 0.21 4.75
CA HIS A 29 9.19 -0.33 3.47
C HIS A 29 8.08 -1.39 3.61
N GLU A 30 8.17 -2.25 4.63
CA GLU A 30 7.21 -3.33 4.86
C GLU A 30 5.88 -2.80 5.39
N VAL A 31 5.93 -1.88 6.37
CA VAL A 31 4.73 -1.23 6.92
C VAL A 31 3.97 -0.48 5.82
N VAL A 32 4.69 0.27 5.00
CA VAL A 32 4.10 1.05 3.91
C VAL A 32 3.50 0.15 2.82
N LEU A 33 4.20 -0.86 2.34
CA LEU A 33 3.67 -1.76 1.32
C LEU A 33 2.47 -2.56 1.85
N THR A 34 2.46 -2.92 3.13
CA THR A 34 1.31 -3.56 3.78
C THR A 34 0.10 -2.62 3.80
N ALA A 35 0.32 -1.34 4.15
CA ALA A 35 -0.74 -0.34 4.15
C ALA A 35 -1.32 -0.08 2.75
N ILE A 36 -0.46 0.03 1.73
CA ILE A 36 -0.88 0.23 0.33
C ILE A 36 -1.62 -0.99 -0.21
N GLN A 37 -1.13 -2.19 0.10
CA GLN A 37 -1.80 -3.43 -0.27
C GLN A 37 -3.23 -3.47 0.29
N GLN A 38 -3.41 -3.04 1.55
CA GLN A 38 -4.72 -2.95 2.20
C GLN A 38 -5.60 -1.85 1.59
N ASN A 39 -5.03 -0.65 1.37
CA ASN A 39 -5.71 0.47 0.74
C ASN A 39 -4.74 1.31 -0.09
N GLY A 40 -4.91 1.31 -1.41
CA GLY A 40 -4.04 2.03 -2.34
C GLY A 40 -3.94 3.53 -2.06
N ALA A 41 -4.97 4.13 -1.46
CA ALA A 41 -4.96 5.54 -1.07
C ALA A 41 -3.97 5.86 0.07
N ALA A 42 -3.48 4.85 0.80
CA ALA A 42 -2.48 5.00 1.86
C ALA A 42 -1.16 5.61 1.35
N LEU A 43 -0.88 5.51 0.04
CA LEU A 43 0.29 6.13 -0.59
C LEU A 43 0.43 7.63 -0.25
N ARG A 44 -0.69 8.34 -0.01
CA ARG A 44 -0.70 9.77 0.37
C ARG A 44 0.02 10.06 1.69
N TYR A 45 0.17 9.07 2.57
CA TYR A 45 0.78 9.20 3.88
C TYR A 45 2.23 8.71 3.93
N VAL A 46 2.74 8.14 2.84
CA VAL A 46 4.10 7.62 2.76
C VAL A 46 5.10 8.75 2.93
N HIS A 47 6.19 8.46 3.66
CA HIS A 47 7.27 9.40 3.86
C HIS A 47 7.84 9.87 2.51
N GLN A 48 8.17 11.16 2.40
CA GLN A 48 8.60 11.78 1.15
C GLN A 48 9.84 11.12 0.53
N GLY A 49 10.73 10.57 1.38
CA GLY A 49 11.91 9.82 0.93
C GLY A 49 11.61 8.50 0.20
N LEU A 50 10.38 7.99 0.24
CA LEU A 50 9.94 6.80 -0.52
C LEU A 50 9.00 7.16 -1.67
N SER A 51 8.09 8.12 -1.48
CA SER A 51 7.00 8.39 -2.44
C SER A 51 7.44 8.97 -3.79
N GLY A 52 8.71 9.34 -3.95
CA GLY A 52 9.31 9.72 -5.24
C GLY A 52 10.13 8.62 -5.92
N LYS A 53 10.34 7.47 -5.27
CA LYS A 53 11.19 6.40 -5.80
C LYS A 53 10.40 5.52 -6.76
N LYS A 54 10.81 5.50 -8.03
CA LYS A 54 10.16 4.71 -9.09
C LYS A 54 10.04 3.23 -8.73
N ASP A 55 11.13 2.60 -8.26
CA ASP A 55 11.14 1.16 -7.94
C ASP A 55 10.15 0.81 -6.83
N PHE A 56 10.08 1.66 -5.80
CA PHE A 56 9.09 1.53 -4.73
C PHE A 56 7.66 1.67 -5.26
N LEU A 57 7.40 2.69 -6.08
CA LEU A 57 6.06 2.92 -6.62
C LEU A 57 5.63 1.82 -7.60
N MET A 58 6.55 1.24 -8.37
CA MET A 58 6.29 0.08 -9.22
C MET A 58 5.89 -1.14 -8.37
N GLU A 59 6.61 -1.42 -7.29
CA GLU A 59 6.28 -2.51 -6.36
C GLU A 59 4.93 -2.28 -5.67
N ALA A 60 4.69 -1.05 -5.20
CA ALA A 60 3.42 -0.64 -4.62
C ALA A 60 2.25 -0.81 -5.60
N ALA A 61 2.44 -0.41 -6.86
CA ALA A 61 1.43 -0.50 -7.90
C ALA A 61 1.14 -1.95 -8.35
N ARG A 62 2.14 -2.83 -8.32
CA ARG A 62 1.93 -4.28 -8.53
C ARG A 62 1.05 -4.92 -7.45
N ARG A 63 1.18 -4.43 -6.21
CA ARG A 63 0.38 -4.87 -5.06
C ARG A 63 -1.03 -4.32 -5.09
N ASN A 64 -1.16 -3.03 -5.37
CA ASN A 64 -2.45 -2.36 -5.46
C ASN A 64 -2.42 -1.24 -6.53
N PRO A 65 -2.90 -1.49 -7.76
CA PRO A 65 -2.90 -0.51 -8.84
C PRO A 65 -3.65 0.78 -8.52
N VAL A 66 -4.61 0.77 -7.58
CA VAL A 66 -5.33 1.98 -7.13
C VAL A 66 -4.38 3.04 -6.57
N CYS A 67 -3.22 2.65 -6.04
CA CYS A 67 -2.25 3.62 -5.53
C CYS A 67 -1.68 4.53 -6.62
N ILE A 68 -1.71 4.12 -7.89
CA ILE A 68 -1.20 4.89 -9.02
C ILE A 68 -1.90 6.26 -9.11
N GLU A 69 -3.21 6.31 -8.83
CA GLU A 69 -3.98 7.55 -8.84
C GLU A 69 -3.48 8.56 -7.80
N SER A 70 -2.90 8.07 -6.70
CA SER A 70 -2.35 8.89 -5.61
C SER A 70 -0.92 9.39 -5.88
N ILE A 71 -0.27 8.96 -6.97
CA ILE A 71 1.06 9.45 -7.35
C ILE A 71 0.94 10.90 -7.85
N LYS A 72 1.55 11.83 -7.11
CA LYS A 72 1.53 13.27 -7.43
C LYS A 72 2.28 13.61 -8.71
N ASN A 73 3.41 12.95 -8.96
CA ASN A 73 4.20 13.19 -10.16
C ASN A 73 3.49 12.58 -11.37
N ARG A 74 2.99 13.43 -12.27
CA ARG A 74 2.21 13.04 -13.43
C ARG A 74 2.98 12.15 -14.40
N ASP A 75 4.26 12.44 -14.62
CA ASP A 75 5.09 11.71 -15.58
C ASP A 75 5.42 10.33 -15.04
N LEU A 76 5.84 10.25 -13.78
CA LEU A 76 6.09 8.99 -13.09
C LEU A 76 4.83 8.12 -13.01
N ARG A 77 3.66 8.74 -12.73
CA ARG A 77 2.36 8.05 -12.74
C ARG A 77 2.06 7.42 -14.10
N ARG A 78 2.24 8.17 -15.19
CA ARG A 78 2.01 7.66 -16.55
C ARG A 78 3.00 6.56 -16.92
N GLU A 79 4.25 6.71 -16.54
CA GLU A 79 5.29 5.72 -16.79
C GLU A 79 4.97 4.39 -16.12
N ILE A 80 4.62 4.42 -14.83
CA ILE A 80 4.22 3.23 -14.06
C ILE A 80 2.96 2.60 -14.66
N GLN A 81 1.96 3.40 -15.01
CA GLN A 81 0.73 2.91 -15.64
C GLN A 81 1.00 2.21 -16.98
N ARG A 82 1.87 2.78 -17.81
CA ARG A 82 2.27 2.16 -19.09
C ARG A 82 3.03 0.86 -18.88
N ALA A 83 3.96 0.85 -17.92
CA ALA A 83 4.77 -0.33 -17.62
C ALA A 83 3.90 -1.52 -17.16
N LEU A 84 2.85 -1.26 -16.37
CA LEU A 84 1.92 -2.30 -15.92
C LEU A 84 0.92 -2.77 -17.00
N ASN A 85 0.56 -1.90 -17.94
CA ASN A 85 -0.38 -2.24 -19.02
C ASN A 85 0.29 -2.90 -20.24
N ALA A 86 1.62 -3.04 -20.25
CA ALA A 86 2.34 -3.62 -21.38
C ALA A 86 2.07 -5.14 -21.49
N PRO A 87 1.65 -5.64 -22.67
CA PRO A 87 1.45 -7.08 -22.87
C PRO A 87 2.80 -7.80 -22.76
N GLY A 88 2.94 -8.67 -21.76
CA GLY A 88 4.19 -9.42 -21.48
C GLY A 88 4.79 -9.19 -20.09
N GLY A 89 4.25 -8.27 -19.28
CA GLY A 89 4.66 -8.06 -17.89
C GLY A 89 4.08 -9.12 -16.94
N GLY A 90 4.57 -10.37 -17.03
CA GLY A 90 4.22 -11.43 -16.09
C GLY A 90 4.56 -11.06 -14.65
N ALA A 91 3.54 -10.99 -13.80
CA ALA A 91 3.54 -11.50 -12.43
C ALA A 91 2.12 -11.37 -11.87
N SER A 92 1.46 -12.50 -11.63
CA SER A 92 0.46 -12.59 -10.57
C SER A 92 1.21 -12.79 -9.25
N PRO A 93 1.30 -11.82 -8.33
CA PRO A 93 1.50 -12.12 -6.93
C PRO A 93 0.11 -12.29 -6.31
N GLY A 94 -0.12 -13.47 -5.73
CA GLY A 94 -1.41 -13.88 -5.18
C GLY A 94 -2.07 -12.78 -4.37
N THR A 95 -3.37 -12.60 -4.60
CA THR A 95 -4.23 -11.91 -3.64
C THR A 95 -4.08 -12.62 -2.29
N PRO A 96 -3.63 -11.95 -1.21
CA PRO A 96 -4.01 -12.43 0.10
C PRO A 96 -5.54 -12.34 0.13
N GLU A 97 -6.17 -13.50 0.18
CA GLU A 97 -7.59 -13.66 0.46
C GLU A 97 -7.90 -12.75 1.65
N LYS A 98 -8.71 -11.71 1.41
CA LYS A 98 -9.17 -10.82 2.45
C LYS A 98 -9.84 -11.72 3.50
N PRO A 99 -9.39 -11.77 4.77
CA PRO A 99 -10.08 -12.58 5.76
C PRO A 99 -11.53 -12.15 5.76
N ALA A 100 -12.42 -13.13 5.54
CA ALA A 100 -13.85 -12.94 5.58
C ALA A 100 -14.17 -12.12 6.84
N LYS A 101 -14.77 -10.94 6.62
CA LYS A 101 -15.25 -10.10 7.70
C LYS A 101 -16.18 -10.98 8.52
N GLY A 102 -15.70 -11.42 9.69
CA GLY A 102 -16.43 -12.30 10.57
C GLY A 102 -17.81 -11.72 10.81
N ASP A 103 -18.81 -12.45 10.34
CA ASP A 103 -20.21 -12.22 10.60
C ASP A 103 -20.37 -12.25 12.12
N LYS A 104 -20.41 -11.08 12.77
CA LYS A 104 -20.84 -10.97 14.15
C LYS A 104 -22.32 -11.33 14.19
N ARG A 105 -22.60 -12.64 14.27
CA ARG A 105 -23.85 -13.10 14.86
C ARG A 105 -23.73 -12.85 16.35
N GLU A 106 -24.38 -11.79 16.81
CA GLU A 106 -24.75 -11.68 18.21
C GLU A 106 -25.89 -12.65 18.47
N PRO A 107 -25.80 -13.57 19.45
CA PRO A 107 -26.99 -14.15 20.04
C PRO A 107 -27.48 -13.21 21.15
N GLY A 108 -28.76 -12.86 21.08
CA GLY A 108 -29.52 -12.28 22.18
C GLY A 108 -29.88 -13.31 23.25
#